data_AF-A0A2S4WEK9-F1
#
_entry.id   AF-A0A2S4WEK9-F1
#
_cell.length_a   1.000
_cell.length_b   1.000
_cell.length_c   1.000
_cell.angle_alpha   90.00
_cell.angle_beta   90.00
_cell.angle_gamma   90.00
#
_symmetry.space_group_name_H-M   'P 1'
#
loop_
_entity.id
_entity.type
_entity.pdbx_description
1 polymer ?
#
loop_
_entity_poly.entity_id
_entity_poly.type
_entity_poly.pdbx_seq_one_letter_code
_entity_poly.pdbx_strand_id
1 'polypeptide(L)'
;MPSQQMNTAICWMMEEPDPVQETLQNLTDSDEEEPPKNTHGPSKDQKRFEGELKLHQDYLSAEPTYNDSDFKRRFRITKTLFTRIRQDLVEFDDYFLQKRVCDFFSRSFFMYLTGY
;
A
#
# COMPACT_ATOMS: atom_id res chain seq x y z
N MET A 1 20.90 -15.03 73.20
CA MET A 1 21.72 -14.85 71.98
C MET A 1 20.80 -14.25 70.93
N PRO A 2 20.88 -12.94 70.62
CA PRO A 2 20.05 -12.41 69.55
C PRO A 2 20.62 -12.88 68.21
N SER A 3 19.82 -13.60 67.44
CA SER A 3 20.12 -13.94 66.05
C SER A 3 20.33 -12.64 65.27
N GLN A 4 21.50 -12.49 64.64
CA GLN A 4 21.72 -11.37 63.72
C GLN A 4 20.66 -11.45 62.63
N GLN A 5 19.70 -10.51 62.66
CA GLN A 5 18.81 -10.28 61.53
C GLN A 5 19.69 -9.84 60.37
N MET A 6 19.88 -10.76 59.42
CA MET A 6 20.53 -10.43 58.16
C MET A 6 19.62 -9.43 57.44
N ASN A 7 20.21 -8.33 56.97
CA ASN A 7 19.51 -7.29 56.26
C ASN A 7 18.95 -7.87 54.96
N THR A 8 17.64 -7.73 54.78
CA THR A 8 16.90 -8.30 53.65
C THR A 8 17.54 -7.94 52.31
N ALA A 9 18.05 -6.71 52.18
CA ALA A 9 18.74 -6.21 51.00
C ALA A 9 19.99 -7.01 50.58
N ILE A 10 20.78 -7.54 51.54
CA ILE A 10 21.91 -8.42 51.20
C ILE A 10 21.42 -9.79 50.74
N CYS A 11 20.33 -10.30 51.33
CA CYS A 11 19.68 -11.52 50.85
C CYS A 11 19.29 -11.36 49.36
N TRP A 12 18.60 -10.27 49.01
CA TRP A 12 18.24 -9.95 47.62
C TRP A 12 19.43 -9.79 46.66
N MET A 13 20.61 -9.39 47.16
CA MET A 13 21.81 -9.22 46.34
C MET A 13 22.64 -10.50 46.17
N MET A 14 22.41 -11.52 47.00
CA MET A 14 23.18 -12.77 46.99
C MET A 14 22.36 -14.00 46.57
N GLU A 15 21.04 -13.84 46.46
CA GLU A 15 20.12 -14.90 46.06
C GLU A 15 19.99 -14.85 44.54
N GLU A 16 20.75 -15.72 43.86
CA GLU A 16 20.62 -15.86 42.40
C GLU A 16 19.17 -16.27 42.08
N PRO A 17 18.51 -15.57 41.13
CA PRO A 17 17.11 -15.83 40.85
C PRO A 17 16.96 -17.28 40.37
N ASP A 18 15.95 -17.96 40.90
CA ASP A 18 15.60 -19.33 40.48
C ASP A 18 15.35 -19.32 38.97
N PRO A 19 16.05 -20.16 38.18
CA PRO A 19 15.86 -20.21 36.73
C PRO A 19 14.40 -20.49 36.34
N VAL A 20 13.62 -21.12 37.22
CA VAL A 20 12.18 -21.36 37.00
C VAL A 20 11.35 -20.08 37.11
N GLN A 21 11.76 -19.12 37.96
CA GLN A 21 11.06 -17.83 38.09
C GLN A 21 11.37 -16.90 36.92
N GLU A 22 12.62 -16.87 36.47
CA GLU A 22 13.01 -16.09 35.29
C GLU A 22 12.31 -16.60 34.02
N THR A 23 12.26 -17.93 33.84
CA THR A 23 11.51 -18.53 32.73
C THR A 23 10.01 -18.24 32.83
N LEU A 24 9.42 -18.27 34.02
CA LEU A 24 8.02 -17.89 34.21
C LEU A 24 7.76 -16.42 33.87
N GLN A 25 8.65 -15.51 34.27
CA GLN A 25 8.57 -14.08 33.95
C GLN A 25 8.64 -13.83 32.44
N ASN A 26 9.58 -14.48 31.75
CA ASN A 26 9.73 -14.38 30.30
C ASN A 26 8.51 -14.95 29.54
N LEU A 27 7.86 -15.98 30.09
CA LEU A 27 6.64 -16.56 29.52
C LEU A 27 5.43 -15.65 29.73
N THR A 28 5.38 -14.88 30.82
CA THR A 28 4.29 -13.91 31.08
C THR A 28 4.46 -12.59 30.32
N ASP A 29 5.69 -12.15 30.04
CA ASP A 29 5.96 -10.90 29.30
C ASP A 29 5.84 -11.05 27.76
N SER A 30 5.62 -12.27 27.26
CA SER A 30 5.56 -12.55 25.81
C SER A 30 4.17 -12.38 25.16
N ASP A 31 3.11 -12.19 25.95
CA ASP A 31 1.72 -12.06 25.47
C ASP A 31 1.25 -10.59 25.34
N GLU A 32 2.10 -9.62 25.63
CA GLU A 32 1.81 -8.20 25.40
C GLU A 32 1.99 -7.88 23.90
N GLU A 33 0.97 -8.21 23.09
CA GLU A 33 0.90 -7.74 21.70
C GLU A 33 0.82 -6.21 21.67
N GLU A 34 1.97 -5.56 21.45
CA GLU A 34 2.06 -4.15 21.11
C GLU A 34 1.02 -3.82 20.03
N PRO A 35 0.13 -2.83 20.25
CA PRO A 35 -0.93 -2.52 19.29
C PRO A 35 -0.30 -2.24 17.92
N PRO A 36 -0.92 -2.67 16.80
CA PRO A 36 -0.36 -2.51 15.48
C PRO A 36 -0.01 -1.05 15.25
N LYS A 37 1.29 -0.77 15.14
CA LYS A 37 1.83 0.57 14.90
C LYS A 37 1.40 0.91 13.47
N ASN A 38 0.29 1.62 13.32
CA ASN A 38 -0.18 2.12 12.03
C ASN A 38 0.87 3.11 11.48
N THR A 39 1.86 2.56 10.77
CA THR A 39 2.96 3.27 10.12
C THR A 39 2.52 3.91 8.80
N HIS A 40 1.34 3.55 8.30
CA HIS A 40 0.82 4.13 7.08
C HIS A 40 0.32 5.54 7.35
N GLY A 41 1.05 6.52 6.81
CA GLY A 41 0.59 7.90 6.81
C GLY A 41 -0.80 8.05 6.16
N PRO A 42 -1.46 9.20 6.33
CA PRO A 42 -2.78 9.43 5.74
C PRO A 42 -2.72 9.22 4.22
N SER A 43 -3.82 8.70 3.67
CA SER A 43 -4.00 8.58 2.22
C SER A 43 -3.78 9.94 1.56
N LYS A 44 -2.75 10.06 0.72
CA LYS A 44 -2.49 11.26 -0.06
C LYS A 44 -3.29 11.20 -1.36
N ASP A 45 -4.02 12.26 -1.67
CA ASP A 45 -4.60 12.41 -2.99
C ASP A 45 -3.47 12.60 -4.01
N GLN A 46 -3.29 11.60 -4.88
CA GLN A 46 -2.26 11.57 -5.90
C GLN A 46 -2.72 12.25 -7.21
N LYS A 47 -3.92 12.84 -7.24
CA LYS A 47 -4.49 13.49 -8.43
C LYS A 47 -4.42 12.58 -9.66
N ARG A 48 -4.87 11.33 -9.50
CA ARG A 48 -4.70 10.25 -10.48
C ARG A 48 -5.14 10.65 -11.89
N PHE A 49 -6.27 11.34 -11.99
CA PHE A 49 -6.83 11.80 -13.26
C PHE A 49 -5.95 12.85 -13.95
N GLU A 50 -5.47 13.87 -13.22
CA GLU A 50 -4.55 14.86 -13.76
C GLU A 50 -3.22 14.22 -14.19
N GLY A 51 -2.73 13.25 -13.40
CA GLY A 51 -1.53 12.49 -13.72
C GLY A 51 -1.66 11.66 -15.00
N GLU A 52 -2.79 10.99 -15.20
CA GLU A 52 -3.09 10.22 -16.42
C GLU A 52 -3.10 11.13 -17.66
N LEU A 53 -3.86 12.23 -17.59
CA LEU A 53 -3.98 13.17 -18.70
C LEU A 53 -2.62 13.73 -19.10
N LYS A 54 -1.82 14.14 -18.11
CA LYS A 54 -0.48 14.68 -18.33
C LYS A 54 0.45 13.63 -18.94
N LEU A 55 0.46 12.41 -18.42
CA LEU A 55 1.28 11.32 -18.95
C LEU A 55 0.91 11.02 -20.42
N HIS A 56 -0.38 10.99 -20.73
CA HIS A 56 -0.84 10.80 -22.10
C HIS A 56 -0.39 11.95 -23.01
N GLN A 57 -0.61 13.20 -22.60
CA GLN A 57 -0.23 14.38 -23.38
C GLN A 57 1.28 14.45 -23.64
N ASP A 58 2.09 14.20 -22.61
CA ASP A 58 3.54 14.35 -22.65
C ASP A 58 4.24 13.29 -23.51
N TYR A 59 3.72 12.06 -23.54
CA TYR A 59 4.41 10.92 -24.15
C TYR A 59 3.63 10.17 -25.21
N LEU A 60 2.31 10.06 -25.08
CA LEU A 60 1.49 9.14 -25.90
C LEU A 60 0.66 9.85 -26.98
N SER A 61 0.51 11.18 -26.88
CA SER A 61 -0.19 12.00 -27.86
C SER A 61 0.48 11.99 -29.25
N ALA A 62 -0.24 12.50 -30.25
CA ALA A 62 0.27 12.63 -31.61
C ALA A 62 1.46 13.60 -31.71
N GLU A 63 1.42 14.67 -30.91
CA GLU A 63 2.48 15.67 -30.78
C GLU A 63 2.99 15.68 -29.33
N PRO A 64 3.82 14.69 -28.94
CA PRO A 64 4.26 14.56 -27.56
C PRO A 64 5.27 15.66 -27.19
N THR A 65 5.21 16.13 -25.94
CA THR A 65 6.19 17.07 -25.37
C THR A 65 7.60 16.48 -25.38
N TYR A 66 7.71 15.16 -25.16
CA TYR A 66 8.99 14.45 -25.07
C TYR A 66 9.16 13.43 -26.20
N ASN A 67 10.41 13.27 -26.63
CA ASN A 67 10.76 12.38 -27.72
C ASN A 67 10.88 10.91 -27.26
N ASP A 68 10.95 9.98 -28.21
CA ASP A 68 11.09 8.54 -27.94
C ASP A 68 12.34 8.19 -27.11
N SER A 69 13.42 8.96 -27.22
CA SER A 69 14.63 8.78 -26.42
C SER A 69 14.38 9.07 -24.93
N ASP A 70 13.57 10.08 -24.63
CA ASP A 70 13.19 10.44 -23.27
C ASP A 70 12.23 9.39 -22.69
N PHE A 71 11.29 8.91 -23.49
CA PHE A 71 10.41 7.79 -23.10
C PHE A 71 11.21 6.55 -22.73
N LYS A 72 12.18 6.15 -23.58
CA LYS A 72 13.08 5.02 -23.32
C LYS A 72 13.89 5.23 -22.05
N ARG A 73 14.42 6.45 -21.81
CA ARG A 73 15.19 6.74 -20.60
C ARG A 73 14.34 6.63 -19.35
N ARG A 74 13.08 7.09 -19.40
CA ARG A 74 12.17 7.11 -18.24
C ARG A 74 11.57 5.74 -17.91
N PHE A 75 11.03 5.05 -18.90
CA PHE A 75 10.31 3.78 -18.73
C PHE A 75 11.15 2.54 -19.03
N ARG A 76 12.38 2.74 -19.54
CA ARG A 76 13.33 1.67 -19.90
C ARG A 76 12.83 0.70 -20.97
N ILE A 77 11.84 1.13 -21.77
CA ILE A 77 11.29 0.41 -22.92
C ILE A 77 11.00 1.39 -24.07
N THR A 78 10.92 0.89 -25.31
CA THR A 78 10.57 1.74 -26.46
C THR A 78 9.07 2.02 -26.50
N LYS A 79 8.69 3.22 -26.97
CA LYS A 79 7.27 3.58 -27.18
C LYS A 79 6.56 2.58 -28.10
N THR A 80 7.24 2.15 -29.16
CA THR A 80 6.74 1.13 -30.09
C THR A 80 6.48 -0.23 -29.43
N LEU A 81 7.35 -0.69 -28.55
CA LEU A 81 7.16 -1.94 -27.81
C LEU A 81 5.99 -1.83 -26.84
N PHE A 82 5.90 -0.71 -26.13
CA PHE A 82 4.76 -0.42 -25.26
C PHE A 82 3.44 -0.47 -26.02
N THR A 83 3.36 0.19 -27.20
CA THR A 83 2.14 0.18 -28.01
C THR A 83 1.75 -1.22 -28.49
N ARG A 84 2.72 -2.04 -28.89
CA ARG A 84 2.48 -3.44 -29.27
C ARG A 84 1.94 -4.25 -28.11
N ILE A 85 2.61 -4.24 -26.96
CA ILE A 85 2.16 -4.95 -25.76
C ILE A 85 0.75 -4.51 -25.36
N ARG A 86 0.49 -3.19 -25.35
CA ARG A 86 -0.85 -2.66 -25.06
C ARG A 86 -1.89 -3.25 -26.02
N GLN A 87 -1.60 -3.29 -27.31
CA GLN A 87 -2.53 -3.77 -28.31
C GLN A 87 -2.77 -5.28 -28.19
N ASP A 88 -1.70 -6.06 -28.00
CA ASP A 88 -1.77 -7.51 -27.79
C ASP A 88 -2.59 -7.85 -26.53
N LEU A 89 -2.42 -7.09 -25.45
CA LEU A 89 -3.20 -7.27 -24.21
C LEU A 89 -4.67 -6.94 -24.39
N VAL A 90 -4.98 -5.86 -25.12
CA VAL A 90 -6.36 -5.45 -25.41
C VAL A 90 -7.07 -6.44 -26.33
N GLU A 91 -6.34 -7.04 -27.29
CA GLU A 91 -6.89 -8.08 -28.17
C GLU A 91 -7.12 -9.40 -27.43
N PHE A 92 -6.27 -9.71 -26.46
CA PHE A 92 -6.35 -10.96 -25.70
C PHE A 92 -7.41 -10.92 -24.58
N ASP A 93 -7.54 -9.80 -23.86
CA ASP A 93 -8.41 -9.71 -22.68
C ASP A 93 -9.10 -8.32 -22.54
N ASP A 94 -10.43 -8.34 -22.52
CA ASP A 94 -11.31 -7.19 -22.29
C ASP A 94 -11.09 -6.48 -20.95
N TYR A 95 -10.36 -7.07 -20.02
CA TYR A 95 -9.95 -6.43 -18.77
C TYR A 95 -9.11 -5.17 -19.02
N PHE A 96 -8.27 -5.16 -20.06
CA PHE A 96 -7.36 -4.04 -20.37
C PHE A 96 -8.03 -2.92 -21.16
N LEU A 97 -9.30 -3.07 -21.55
CA LEU A 97 -10.09 -2.00 -22.13
C LEU A 97 -10.49 -0.99 -21.04
N GLN A 98 -10.19 0.29 -21.28
CA GLN A 98 -10.67 1.38 -20.43
C GLN A 98 -12.19 1.54 -20.63
N LYS A 99 -12.96 0.80 -19.83
CA LYS A 99 -14.42 0.88 -19.84
C LYS A 99 -14.85 2.21 -19.23
N ARG A 100 -15.82 2.89 -19.85
CA ARG A 100 -16.48 4.02 -19.19
C ARG A 100 -17.23 3.48 -17.99
N VAL A 101 -16.70 3.71 -16.78
CA VAL A 101 -17.42 3.42 -15.55
C VAL A 101 -18.48 4.51 -15.39
N CYS A 102 -19.57 4.41 -16.14
CA CYS A 102 -20.87 5.04 -15.90
C CYS A 102 -21.80 4.79 -17.10
N ASP A 103 -22.61 3.73 -17.01
CA ASP A 103 -23.95 3.70 -17.62
C ASP A 103 -25.03 3.25 -16.60
N PHE A 104 -24.67 3.07 -15.32
CA PHE A 104 -25.62 2.61 -14.30
C PHE A 104 -26.56 3.71 -13.79
N PHE A 105 -26.25 4.99 -14.01
CA PHE A 105 -27.12 6.12 -13.62
C PHE A 105 -27.87 6.79 -14.78
N SER A 106 -27.70 6.35 -16.04
CA SER A 106 -28.35 6.96 -17.20
C SER A 106 -29.45 6.11 -17.85
N ARG A 107 -29.88 5.01 -17.22
CA ARG A 107 -31.08 4.26 -17.66
C ARG A 107 -32.38 4.67 -16.97
N SER A 108 -32.34 5.58 -15.98
CA SER A 108 -33.56 6.05 -15.29
C SER A 108 -34.01 7.47 -15.63
N PHE A 109 -33.29 8.20 -16.51
CA PHE A 109 -33.71 9.55 -16.92
C PHE A 109 -34.35 9.59 -18.33
N PHE A 110 -34.10 8.59 -19.19
CA PHE A 110 -34.65 8.57 -20.55
C PHE A 110 -36.05 7.91 -20.66
N MET A 111 -36.60 7.38 -19.58
CA MET A 111 -37.98 6.84 -19.54
C MET A 111 -39.06 7.88 -19.23
N TYR A 112 -38.70 9.14 -18.95
CA TYR A 112 -39.67 10.21 -18.64
C TYR A 112 -39.84 11.27 -19.74
N LEU A 113 -39.23 11.09 -20.93
CA LEU A 113 -39.33 12.08 -22.02
C LEU A 113 -39.95 11.54 -23.33
N THR A 114 -40.57 10.36 -23.29
CA THR A 114 -41.51 9.93 -24.33
C THR A 114 -42.65 9.14 -23.68
N GLY A 115 -43.69 9.84 -23.23
CA GLY A 115 -44.93 9.26 -22.75
C GLY A 115 -46.08 10.25 -22.93
N TYR A 116 -46.88 10.00 -23.98
CA TYR A 116 -48.23 10.50 -24.30
C TYR A 116 -48.54 11.99 -24.12
#